data_AF-A0A853IWQ2-F1
#
_entry.id   AF-A0A853IWQ2-F1
#
_cell.length_a   1.000
_cell.length_b   1.000
_cell.length_c   1.000
_cell.angle_alpha   90.00
_cell.angle_beta   90.00
_cell.angle_gamma   90.00
#
_symmetry.space_group_name_H-M   'P 1'
#
loop_
_entity.id
_entity.type
_entity.pdbx_description
1 polymer ?
#
loop_
_entity_poly.entity_id
_entity_poly.type
_entity_poly.pdbx_seq_one_letter_code
_entity_poly.pdbx_strand_id
1 'polypeptide(L)'
;MTDAVHRATSLRAAASGAGSVRASPTDRPPPAGADWPPPAAGSPAMGRAAAVALPAASGPVPALADPLPLIAARRSVRRYRPQALPLPVLGQLLRAMTTPAPQWSAAVRASVVAHAVDGLPAGAWAWVPVADALHARPAAGAPGRRRSRAAGLDQDAIGDAAAVVVLTLDRGAFAADPAGAARGWRHAFLESGLWGERLYLAGQALGVGCAP
;
A
#
# COMPACT_ATOMS: atom_id res chain seq x y z
N MET A 1 -15.48 14.19 -32.60
CA MET A 1 -14.80 13.13 -31.83
C MET A 1 -15.73 12.72 -30.68
N THR A 2 -16.87 12.11 -31.00
CA THR A 2 -17.97 11.94 -30.03
C THR A 2 -18.80 10.68 -30.30
N ASP A 3 -18.95 10.26 -31.56
CA ASP A 3 -19.70 9.03 -31.91
C ASP A 3 -18.93 7.72 -31.67
N ALA A 4 -17.60 7.77 -31.60
CA ALA A 4 -16.79 6.58 -31.33
C ALA A 4 -16.89 6.13 -29.86
N VAL A 5 -17.12 7.06 -28.93
CA VAL A 5 -17.21 6.78 -27.50
C VAL A 5 -18.59 6.21 -27.15
N HIS A 6 -19.66 6.65 -27.83
CA HIS A 6 -21.01 6.13 -27.61
C HIS A 6 -21.21 4.69 -28.09
N ARG A 7 -20.45 4.23 -29.09
CA ARG A 7 -20.53 2.84 -29.58
C ARG A 7 -19.82 1.83 -28.67
N ALA A 8 -18.91 2.26 -27.79
CA ALA A 8 -18.18 1.36 -26.91
C ALA A 8 -18.95 0.94 -25.64
N THR A 9 -20.06 1.61 -25.30
CA THR A 9 -20.74 1.46 -24.01
C THR A 9 -22.19 0.96 -24.08
N SER A 10 -22.75 0.68 -25.26
CA SER A 10 -24.12 0.15 -25.37
C SER A 10 -24.17 -1.39 -25.42
N LEU A 11 -24.31 -2.02 -24.26
CA LEU A 11 -24.75 -3.42 -24.14
C LEU A 11 -26.29 -3.48 -24.18
N ARG A 12 -26.88 -3.65 -25.37
CA ARG A 12 -28.19 -4.31 -25.55
C ARG A 12 -28.30 -4.98 -26.92
N ALA A 13 -28.35 -6.31 -26.85
CA ALA A 13 -28.82 -7.33 -27.77
C ALA A 13 -29.25 -6.96 -29.21
N ALA A 14 -28.65 -7.62 -30.19
CA ALA A 14 -29.37 -8.18 -31.32
C ALA A 14 -28.73 -9.52 -31.71
N ALA A 15 -29.46 -10.60 -31.47
CA ALA A 15 -29.25 -11.88 -32.13
C ALA A 15 -29.73 -11.77 -33.59
N SER A 16 -29.16 -12.63 -34.43
CA SER A 16 -29.56 -12.99 -35.81
C SER A 16 -28.91 -12.18 -36.94
N GLY A 17 -28.03 -12.85 -37.69
CA GLY A 17 -27.49 -12.35 -38.94
C GLY A 17 -26.24 -13.12 -39.36
N ALA A 18 -26.42 -14.27 -40.00
CA ALA A 18 -25.35 -15.05 -40.62
C ALA A 18 -24.60 -14.22 -41.67
N GLY A 19 -23.27 -14.25 -41.62
CA GLY A 19 -22.43 -13.55 -42.60
C GLY A 19 -20.93 -13.77 -42.37
N SER A 20 -20.39 -14.78 -43.06
CA SER A 20 -19.00 -14.89 -43.56
C SER A 20 -17.86 -14.41 -42.63
N VAL A 21 -17.28 -15.36 -41.89
CA VAL A 21 -16.02 -15.18 -41.16
C VAL A 21 -14.86 -14.99 -42.15
N ARG A 22 -14.35 -13.76 -42.26
CA ARG A 22 -13.00 -13.49 -42.79
C ARG A 22 -12.03 -13.66 -41.63
N ALA A 23 -11.07 -14.57 -41.77
CA ALA A 23 -10.06 -14.85 -40.76
C ALA A 23 -9.22 -13.59 -40.47
N SER A 24 -9.22 -13.16 -39.20
CA SER A 24 -8.29 -12.17 -38.66
C SER A 24 -6.98 -12.85 -38.26
N PRO A 25 -5.82 -12.18 -38.39
CA PRO A 25 -4.52 -12.74 -38.02
C PRO A 25 -4.35 -12.71 -36.50
N THR A 26 -4.90 -13.70 -35.82
CA THR A 26 -4.59 -14.03 -34.43
C THR A 26 -3.92 -15.38 -34.40
N ASP A 27 -2.63 -15.41 -34.73
CA ASP A 27 -1.78 -16.55 -34.43
C ASP A 27 -0.38 -16.06 -34.09
N ARG A 28 -0.31 -15.30 -32.99
CA ARG A 28 0.96 -15.12 -32.29
C ARG A 28 0.84 -15.87 -30.96
N PRO A 29 1.51 -17.02 -30.79
CA PRO A 29 1.52 -17.71 -29.52
C PRO A 29 2.08 -16.79 -28.43
N PRO A 30 1.63 -16.92 -27.17
CA PRO A 30 2.26 -16.24 -26.05
C PRO A 30 3.75 -16.61 -26.01
N PRO A 31 4.66 -15.67 -25.69
CA PRO A 31 6.07 -16.02 -25.53
C PRO A 31 6.20 -17.11 -24.46
N ALA A 32 6.69 -18.27 -24.90
CA ALA A 32 7.07 -19.35 -24.02
C ALA A 32 8.20 -18.90 -23.08
N GLY A 33 8.08 -19.26 -21.80
CA GLY A 33 9.21 -19.34 -20.87
C GLY A 33 9.84 -18.01 -20.48
N ALA A 34 9.12 -17.15 -19.75
CA ALA A 34 9.80 -16.37 -18.72
C ALA A 34 9.92 -17.30 -17.51
N ASP A 35 11.02 -18.05 -17.44
CA ASP A 35 11.44 -18.80 -16.26
C ASP A 35 11.65 -17.81 -15.12
N TRP A 36 10.57 -17.45 -14.45
CA TRP A 36 10.63 -16.69 -13.22
C TRP A 36 11.29 -17.62 -12.19
N PRO A 37 12.42 -17.21 -11.56
CA PRO A 37 13.09 -18.07 -10.62
C PRO A 37 12.09 -18.49 -9.52
N PRO A 38 12.08 -19.76 -9.10
CA PRO A 38 11.21 -20.21 -8.03
C PRO A 38 11.43 -19.31 -6.80
N PRO A 39 10.38 -19.00 -6.03
CA PRO A 39 10.57 -18.26 -4.78
C PRO A 39 11.61 -19.01 -3.95
N ALA A 40 12.69 -18.32 -3.59
CA ALA A 40 13.75 -18.90 -2.79
C ALA A 40 13.13 -19.48 -1.50
N ALA A 41 13.03 -20.81 -1.45
CA ALA A 41 12.64 -21.55 -0.27
C ALA A 41 13.83 -21.48 0.70
N GLY A 42 13.78 -20.50 1.59
CA GLY A 42 14.83 -20.29 2.58
C GLY A 42 14.80 -18.87 3.11
N SER A 43 13.95 -18.63 4.11
CA SER A 43 14.21 -17.52 5.02
C SER A 43 15.55 -17.80 5.69
N PRO A 44 16.62 -17.02 5.45
CA PRO A 44 17.86 -17.20 6.18
C PRO A 44 17.56 -16.99 7.67
N ALA A 45 18.16 -17.83 8.52
CA ALA A 45 18.03 -17.77 9.96
C ALA A 45 18.39 -16.35 10.45
N MET A 46 17.35 -15.55 10.69
CA MET A 46 17.42 -14.18 11.19
C MET A 46 17.93 -14.23 12.62
N GLY A 47 19.14 -13.71 12.87
CA GLY A 47 19.52 -13.26 14.20
C GLY A 47 18.41 -12.38 14.74
N ARG A 48 17.90 -12.69 15.94
CA ARG A 48 16.64 -12.19 16.51
C ARG A 48 16.47 -10.69 16.23
N ALA A 49 15.70 -10.36 15.20
CA ALA A 49 15.49 -8.98 14.81
C ALA A 49 14.78 -8.26 15.95
N ALA A 50 15.32 -7.10 16.36
CA ALA A 50 14.72 -6.30 17.42
C ALA A 50 13.27 -5.94 17.04
N ALA A 51 12.34 -6.21 17.97
CA ALA A 51 10.94 -5.82 17.83
C ALA A 51 10.67 -4.64 18.78
N VAL A 52 9.91 -3.66 18.29
CA VAL A 52 9.47 -2.49 19.05
C VAL A 52 7.95 -2.54 19.13
N ALA A 53 7.41 -2.69 20.33
CA ALA A 53 5.96 -2.62 20.56
C ALA A 53 5.46 -1.18 20.34
N LEU A 54 4.32 -1.04 19.68
CA LEU A 54 3.69 0.27 19.51
C LEU A 54 2.99 0.66 20.83
N PRO A 55 3.22 1.88 21.34
CA PRO A 55 2.50 2.35 22.52
C PRO A 55 0.98 2.26 22.30
N ALA A 56 0.24 1.91 23.35
CA ALA A 56 -1.21 1.90 23.32
C ALA A 56 -1.73 3.27 22.84
N ALA A 57 -2.76 3.26 21.99
CA ALA A 57 -3.38 4.50 21.57
C ALA A 57 -4.06 5.16 22.78
N SER A 58 -3.93 6.49 22.91
CA SER A 58 -4.64 7.26 23.95
C SER A 58 -6.16 7.37 23.70
N GLY A 59 -6.67 6.68 22.67
CA GLY A 59 -8.07 6.65 22.25
C GLY A 59 -8.17 6.28 20.75
N PRO A 60 -9.38 5.98 20.24
CA PRO A 60 -9.60 5.93 18.79
C PRO A 60 -9.30 7.29 18.19
N VAL A 61 -8.78 7.33 16.94
CA VAL A 61 -8.60 8.60 16.21
C VAL A 61 -9.99 9.23 16.04
N PRO A 62 -10.35 10.29 16.80
CA PRO A 62 -11.75 10.66 17.02
C PRO A 62 -12.48 11.03 15.74
N ALA A 63 -11.75 11.55 14.76
CA ALA A 63 -12.33 12.06 13.53
C ALA A 63 -12.65 10.99 12.46
N LEU A 64 -12.36 9.69 12.69
CA LEU A 64 -12.86 8.63 11.80
C LEU A 64 -14.33 8.28 12.07
N ALA A 65 -14.93 8.77 13.16
CA ALA A 65 -16.35 8.56 13.46
C ALA A 65 -17.28 9.38 12.54
N ASP A 66 -16.85 10.57 12.12
CA ASP A 66 -17.48 11.36 11.05
C ASP A 66 -16.43 11.72 9.98
N PRO A 67 -16.31 10.91 8.91
CA PRO A 67 -15.25 11.08 7.93
C PRO A 67 -15.50 12.23 6.94
N LEU A 68 -16.74 12.74 6.81
CA LEU A 68 -17.08 13.69 5.74
C LEU A 68 -16.30 15.01 5.86
N PRO A 69 -16.15 15.63 7.05
CA PRO A 69 -15.33 16.83 7.20
C PRO A 69 -13.85 16.59 6.88
N LEU A 70 -13.31 15.42 7.25
CA LEU A 70 -11.92 15.06 6.92
C LEU A 70 -11.74 14.96 5.41
N ILE A 71 -12.63 14.23 4.72
CA ILE A 71 -12.59 14.07 3.27
C ILE A 71 -12.64 15.45 2.58
N ALA A 72 -13.52 16.34 3.02
CA ALA A 72 -13.65 17.67 2.44
C ALA A 72 -12.38 18.54 2.64
N ALA A 73 -11.76 18.46 3.81
CA ALA A 73 -10.58 19.24 4.16
C ALA A 73 -9.26 18.59 3.70
N ARG A 74 -9.28 17.35 3.20
CA ARG A 74 -8.09 16.57 2.84
C ARG A 74 -7.21 17.28 1.81
N ARG A 75 -5.92 17.44 2.12
CA ARG A 75 -4.93 18.08 1.23
C ARG A 75 -3.60 17.36 1.31
N SER A 76 -2.89 17.23 0.19
CA SER A 76 -1.62 16.50 0.17
C SER A 76 -0.52 17.43 0.65
N VAL A 77 0.04 17.11 1.81
CA VAL A 77 1.13 17.89 2.39
C VAL A 77 2.42 17.27 1.90
N ARG A 78 3.15 17.99 1.06
CA ARG A 78 4.42 17.55 0.44
C ARG A 78 5.65 18.30 0.95
N ARG A 79 5.46 19.19 1.93
CA ARG A 79 6.51 19.95 2.60
C ARG A 79 6.41 19.69 4.09
N TYR A 80 7.46 19.12 4.66
CA TYR A 80 7.49 18.73 6.06
C TYR A 80 8.47 19.59 6.84
N ARG A 81 8.16 19.85 8.11
CA ARG A 81 9.12 20.43 9.05
C ARG A 81 10.12 19.34 9.47
N PRO A 82 11.35 19.69 9.87
CA PRO A 82 12.33 18.75 10.41
C PRO A 82 11.98 18.34 11.86
N GLN A 83 10.70 18.09 12.13
CA GLN A 83 10.20 17.66 13.42
C GLN A 83 10.02 16.13 13.39
N ALA A 84 10.50 15.46 14.43
CA ALA A 84 10.31 14.03 14.56
C ALA A 84 8.84 13.69 14.79
N LEU A 85 8.41 12.56 14.23
CA LEU A 85 7.07 12.01 14.46
C LEU A 85 7.08 11.21 15.77
N PRO A 86 6.19 11.48 16.73
CA PRO A 86 6.12 10.66 17.93
C PRO A 86 5.70 9.22 17.60
N LEU A 87 6.38 8.21 18.16
CA LEU A 87 6.02 6.80 17.97
C LEU A 87 4.54 6.47 18.29
N PRO A 88 3.89 7.06 19.33
CA PRO A 88 2.46 6.86 19.55
C PRO A 88 1.58 7.35 18.39
N VAL A 89 1.98 8.41 17.68
CA VAL A 89 1.26 8.93 16.51
C VAL A 89 1.45 7.98 15.33
N LEU A 90 2.68 7.51 15.07
CA LEU A 90 2.94 6.49 14.06
C LEU A 90 2.09 5.23 14.32
N GLY A 91 2.02 4.77 15.57
CA GLY A 91 1.19 3.61 15.93
C GLY A 91 -0.29 3.82 15.64
N GLN A 92 -0.83 5.02 15.91
CA GLN A 92 -2.21 5.36 15.54
C GLN A 92 -2.45 5.36 14.03
N LEU A 93 -1.52 5.91 13.24
CA LEU A 93 -1.62 5.90 11.77
C LEU A 93 -1.62 4.46 11.22
N LEU A 94 -0.73 3.62 11.74
CA LEU A 94 -0.65 2.21 11.35
C LEU A 94 -1.96 1.48 11.66
N ARG A 95 -2.45 1.58 12.90
CA ARG A 95 -3.72 0.96 13.32
C ARG A 95 -4.92 1.46 12.50
N ALA A 96 -4.93 2.73 12.10
CA ALA A 96 -6.01 3.29 11.27
C ALA A 96 -6.11 2.62 9.90
N MET A 97 -5.00 2.20 9.28
CA MET A 97 -5.03 1.50 7.98
C MET A 97 -5.89 0.24 8.02
N THR A 98 -5.77 -0.53 9.10
CA THR A 98 -6.41 -1.84 9.26
C THR A 98 -7.68 -1.79 10.11
N THR A 99 -8.19 -0.59 10.43
CA THR A 99 -9.43 -0.43 11.19
C THR A 99 -10.47 0.30 10.36
N PRO A 100 -11.63 -0.32 10.05
CA PRO A 100 -11.99 -1.71 10.35
C PRO A 100 -11.10 -2.73 9.63
N ALA A 101 -11.16 -3.99 10.05
CA ALA A 101 -10.34 -5.08 9.52
C ALA A 101 -10.36 -5.15 7.97
N PRO A 102 -9.29 -5.69 7.35
CA PRO A 102 -9.22 -5.84 5.89
C PRO A 102 -10.45 -6.56 5.33
N GLN A 103 -10.96 -6.09 4.19
CA GLN A 103 -12.26 -6.53 3.67
C GLN A 103 -12.14 -7.45 2.46
N TRP A 104 -11.12 -7.26 1.63
CA TRP A 104 -11.00 -7.93 0.34
C TRP A 104 -9.77 -8.80 0.19
N SER A 105 -8.68 -8.46 0.89
CA SER A 105 -7.43 -9.18 0.72
C SER A 105 -6.62 -9.29 2.00
N ALA A 106 -6.13 -10.50 2.26
CA ALA A 106 -5.10 -10.75 3.25
C ALA A 106 -3.68 -10.60 2.67
N ALA A 107 -3.52 -10.04 1.46
CA ALA A 107 -2.22 -9.91 0.79
C ALA A 107 -1.48 -8.60 1.09
N VAL A 108 -2.19 -7.54 1.50
CA VAL A 108 -1.56 -6.25 1.77
C VAL A 108 -0.70 -6.32 3.04
N ARG A 109 0.51 -5.82 2.96
CA ARG A 109 1.46 -5.67 4.08
C ARG A 109 1.93 -4.23 4.11
N ALA A 110 2.22 -3.70 5.30
CA ALA A 110 2.87 -2.41 5.45
C ALA A 110 4.25 -2.57 6.07
N SER A 111 5.20 -1.82 5.54
CA SER A 111 6.51 -1.59 6.14
C SER A 111 6.70 -0.10 6.37
N VAL A 112 7.50 0.27 7.36
CA VAL A 112 7.85 1.66 7.67
C VAL A 112 9.34 1.86 7.43
N VAL A 113 9.69 2.86 6.64
CA VAL A 113 11.04 3.41 6.62
C VAL A 113 11.07 4.63 7.53
N ALA A 114 11.65 4.47 8.72
CA ALA A 114 11.76 5.53 9.72
C ALA A 114 12.98 6.40 9.44
N HIS A 115 12.79 7.72 9.41
CA HIS A 115 13.86 8.71 9.28
C HIS A 115 14.04 9.55 10.55
N ALA A 116 12.92 10.00 11.12
CA ALA A 116 12.89 10.80 12.33
C ALA A 116 11.60 10.45 13.11
N VAL A 117 11.62 9.32 13.80
CA VAL A 117 10.51 8.88 14.66
C VAL A 117 11.04 8.77 16.09
N ASP A 118 10.46 9.53 17.02
CA ASP A 118 10.93 9.53 18.41
C ASP A 118 10.67 8.18 19.05
N GLY A 119 11.72 7.57 19.62
CA GLY A 119 11.64 6.24 20.23
C GLY A 119 11.74 5.07 19.23
N LEU A 120 12.02 5.33 17.95
CA LEU A 120 12.25 4.29 16.94
C LEU A 120 13.54 4.60 16.15
N PRO A 121 14.56 3.73 16.19
CA PRO A 121 15.77 3.92 15.40
C PRO A 121 15.47 4.07 13.90
N ALA A 122 16.20 4.96 13.23
CA ALA A 122 16.12 5.11 11.79
C ALA A 122 16.43 3.76 11.11
N GLY A 123 15.54 3.31 10.22
CA GLY A 123 15.48 1.90 9.89
C GLY A 123 14.37 1.53 8.94
N ALA A 124 14.44 0.33 8.36
CA ALA A 124 13.30 -0.31 7.73
C ALA A 124 12.66 -1.29 8.72
N TRP A 125 11.34 -1.25 8.82
CA TRP A 125 10.58 -1.98 9.83
C TRP A 125 9.36 -2.65 9.18
N ALA A 126 9.15 -3.94 9.44
CA ALA A 126 7.91 -4.62 9.07
C ALA A 126 6.88 -4.38 10.18
N TRP A 127 5.70 -3.89 9.83
CA TRP A 127 4.61 -3.80 10.79
C TRP A 127 3.83 -5.10 10.85
N VAL A 128 3.58 -5.59 12.06
CA VAL A 128 2.82 -6.81 12.33
C VAL A 128 1.55 -6.41 13.11
N PRO A 129 0.38 -6.27 12.44
CA PRO A 129 -0.83 -5.75 13.07
C PRO A 129 -1.29 -6.56 14.29
N VAL A 130 -1.22 -7.90 14.20
CA VAL A 130 -1.65 -8.80 15.30
C VAL A 130 -0.79 -8.66 16.55
N ALA A 131 0.50 -8.36 16.40
CA ALA A 131 1.43 -8.15 17.50
C ALA A 131 1.50 -6.68 17.93
N ASP A 132 0.84 -5.79 17.18
CA ASP A 132 0.92 -4.33 17.30
C ASP A 132 2.37 -3.83 17.47
N ALA A 133 3.25 -4.34 16.60
CA ALA A 133 4.69 -4.16 16.74
C ALA A 133 5.39 -3.93 15.39
N LEU A 134 6.55 -3.27 15.47
CA LEU A 134 7.48 -3.07 14.37
C LEU A 134 8.68 -4.00 14.54
N HIS A 135 8.94 -4.84 13.54
CA HIS A 135 10.10 -5.74 13.51
C HIS A 135 11.17 -5.17 12.59
N ALA A 136 12.40 -5.06 13.10
CA ALA A 136 13.53 -4.57 12.31
C ALA A 136 13.72 -5.45 11.08
N ARG A 137 13.87 -4.81 9.91
CA ARG A 137 14.25 -5.50 8.69
C ARG A 137 15.75 -5.33 8.45
N PRO A 138 16.45 -6.41 8.08
CA PRO A 138 17.82 -6.29 7.59
C PRO A 138 17.83 -5.35 6.38
N ALA A 139 18.56 -4.25 6.49
CA ALA A 139 18.72 -3.33 5.38
C ALA A 139 19.99 -3.70 4.62
N ALA A 140 19.92 -3.79 3.29
CA ALA A 140 21.10 -3.83 2.43
C ALA A 140 21.75 -2.43 2.45
N GLY A 141 22.52 -2.15 3.51
CA GLY A 141 23.10 -0.84 3.82
C GLY A 141 22.16 0.11 4.57
N ALA A 142 22.69 1.26 5.02
CA ALA A 142 21.94 2.19 5.86
C ALA A 142 20.68 2.72 5.16
N PRO A 143 19.48 2.51 5.72
CA PRO A 143 18.28 3.21 5.28
C PRO A 143 18.46 4.71 5.57
N GLY A 144 17.97 5.57 4.68
CA GLY A 144 18.17 7.01 4.84
C GLY A 144 17.40 7.83 3.82
N ARG A 145 17.17 9.09 4.15
CA ARG A 145 16.36 10.06 3.40
C ARG A 145 16.69 10.10 1.90
N ARG A 146 17.98 10.08 1.54
CA ARG A 146 18.43 10.05 0.14
C ARG A 146 17.94 8.81 -0.63
N ARG A 147 17.98 7.62 0.00
CA ARG A 147 17.52 6.38 -0.64
C ARG A 147 16.01 6.37 -0.79
N SER A 148 15.28 6.84 0.23
CA SER A 148 13.82 6.98 0.13
C SER A 148 13.44 7.96 -0.98
N ARG A 149 14.11 9.12 -1.05
CA ARG A 149 13.94 10.09 -2.14
C ARG A 149 14.15 9.45 -3.51
N ALA A 150 15.28 8.75 -3.70
CA ALA A 150 15.58 8.06 -4.96
C ALA A 150 14.53 6.99 -5.31
N ALA A 151 14.12 6.17 -4.33
CA ALA A 151 13.05 5.18 -4.52
C ALA A 151 11.70 5.83 -4.85
N GLY A 152 11.49 7.05 -4.37
CA GLY A 152 10.34 7.90 -4.63
C GLY A 152 10.41 8.72 -5.92
N LEU A 153 11.30 8.38 -6.87
CA LEU A 153 11.53 9.13 -8.10
C LEU A 153 11.97 10.58 -7.84
N ASP A 154 12.90 10.74 -6.91
CA ASP A 154 13.48 12.00 -6.47
C ASP A 154 12.49 13.02 -5.88
N GLN A 155 11.35 12.54 -5.37
CA GLN A 155 10.39 13.40 -4.69
C GLN A 155 10.88 13.84 -3.31
N ASP A 156 11.01 15.16 -3.12
CA ASP A 156 11.39 15.75 -1.83
C ASP A 156 10.47 15.32 -0.69
N ALA A 157 9.16 15.22 -0.94
CA ALA A 157 8.20 14.74 0.07
C ALA A 157 8.63 13.40 0.67
N ILE A 158 9.07 12.45 -0.15
CA ILE A 158 9.48 11.12 0.34
C ILE A 158 10.81 11.19 1.10
N GLY A 159 11.75 12.04 0.67
CA GLY A 159 13.02 12.25 1.38
C GLY A 159 12.88 13.01 2.70
N ASP A 160 11.93 13.93 2.78
CA ASP A 160 11.77 14.87 3.88
C ASP A 160 10.79 14.37 4.94
N ALA A 161 9.95 13.38 4.61
CA ALA A 161 9.04 12.74 5.54
C ALA A 161 9.76 12.20 6.80
N ALA A 162 9.09 12.27 7.95
CA ALA A 162 9.58 11.65 9.19
C ALA A 162 9.57 10.11 9.10
N ALA A 163 8.61 9.55 8.38
CA ALA A 163 8.50 8.14 8.08
C ALA A 163 7.82 7.95 6.71
N VAL A 164 8.19 6.89 5.99
CA VAL A 164 7.55 6.48 4.74
C VAL A 164 6.89 5.13 4.95
N VAL A 165 5.59 5.03 4.67
CA VAL A 165 4.87 3.75 4.69
C VAL A 165 4.91 3.14 3.31
N VAL A 166 5.42 1.91 3.21
CA VAL A 166 5.51 1.15 1.97
C VAL A 166 4.50 0.02 2.03
N LEU A 167 3.52 0.06 1.13
CA LEU A 167 2.56 -1.02 0.97
C LEU A 167 3.11 -2.04 -0.03
N THR A 168 3.12 -3.31 0.36
CA THR A 168 3.55 -4.42 -0.48
C THR A 168 2.45 -5.47 -0.57
N LEU A 169 2.43 -6.21 -1.67
CA LEU A 169 1.47 -7.27 -1.91
C LEU A 169 2.18 -8.62 -1.82
N ASP A 170 1.71 -9.47 -0.92
CA ASP A 170 2.13 -10.86 -0.85
C ASP A 170 1.57 -11.64 -2.05
N ARG A 171 2.48 -12.14 -2.90
CA ARG A 171 2.12 -12.84 -4.14
C ARG A 171 1.40 -14.14 -3.91
N GLY A 172 1.79 -14.91 -2.89
CA GLY A 172 1.13 -16.16 -2.56
C GLY A 172 -0.29 -15.89 -2.08
N ALA A 173 -0.47 -14.90 -1.22
CA ALA A 173 -1.76 -14.55 -0.64
C ALA A 173 -2.76 -14.07 -1.70
N PHE A 174 -2.38 -13.18 -2.63
CA PHE A 174 -3.33 -12.76 -3.66
C PHE A 174 -3.55 -13.83 -4.74
N ALA A 175 -2.55 -14.68 -5.02
CA ALA A 175 -2.72 -15.78 -5.98
C ALA A 175 -3.71 -16.84 -5.46
N ALA A 176 -3.80 -16.99 -4.14
CA ALA A 176 -4.71 -17.89 -3.44
C ALA A 176 -6.10 -17.29 -3.15
N ASP A 177 -6.44 -16.14 -3.74
CA ASP A 177 -7.75 -15.52 -3.55
C ASP A 177 -8.89 -16.47 -4.00
N PRO A 178 -9.97 -16.64 -3.21
CA PRO A 178 -11.08 -17.54 -3.55
C PRO A 178 -11.79 -17.22 -4.88
N ALA A 179 -11.73 -15.96 -5.34
CA ALA A 179 -12.26 -15.54 -6.64
C ALA A 179 -11.25 -15.69 -7.79
N GLY A 180 -10.09 -16.30 -7.52
CA GLY A 180 -9.00 -16.57 -8.46
C GLY A 180 -7.93 -15.47 -8.49
N ALA A 181 -6.72 -15.84 -8.91
CA ALA A 181 -5.53 -14.98 -8.85
C ALA A 181 -5.70 -13.60 -9.52
N ALA A 182 -6.39 -13.53 -10.67
CA ALA A 182 -6.64 -12.27 -11.36
C ALA A 182 -7.58 -11.34 -10.58
N ARG A 183 -8.52 -11.89 -9.79
CA ARG A 183 -9.36 -11.11 -8.87
C ARG A 183 -8.60 -10.75 -7.62
N GLY A 184 -7.83 -11.67 -7.05
CA GLY A 184 -6.97 -11.42 -5.90
C GLY A 184 -6.00 -10.27 -6.11
N TRP A 185 -5.36 -10.18 -7.28
CA TRP A 185 -4.53 -9.01 -7.63
C TRP A 185 -5.32 -7.70 -7.53
N ARG A 186 -6.54 -7.65 -8.12
CA ARG A 186 -7.39 -6.45 -8.06
C ARG A 186 -7.83 -6.14 -6.64
N HIS A 187 -8.24 -7.15 -5.87
CA HIS A 187 -8.60 -7.00 -4.46
C HIS A 187 -7.44 -6.42 -3.64
N ALA A 188 -6.23 -6.92 -3.86
CA ALA A 188 -5.03 -6.45 -3.17
C ALA A 188 -4.71 -4.98 -3.49
N PHE A 189 -4.86 -4.54 -4.75
CA PHE A 189 -4.72 -3.13 -5.12
C PHE A 189 -5.81 -2.26 -4.51
N LEU A 190 -7.07 -2.68 -4.59
CA LEU A 190 -8.20 -1.94 -4.01
C LEU A 190 -8.04 -1.79 -2.49
N GLU A 191 -7.67 -2.87 -1.81
CA GLU A 191 -7.39 -2.88 -0.37
C GLU A 191 -6.21 -1.97 -0.02
N SER A 192 -5.14 -1.94 -0.83
CA SER A 192 -4.01 -1.03 -0.62
C SER A 192 -4.42 0.44 -0.73
N GLY A 193 -5.32 0.77 -1.66
CA GLY A 193 -5.90 2.11 -1.78
C GLY A 193 -6.74 2.49 -0.55
N LEU A 194 -7.52 1.55 -0.02
CA LEU A 194 -8.26 1.76 1.23
C LEU A 194 -7.33 2.02 2.42
N TRP A 195 -6.26 1.25 2.57
CA TRP A 195 -5.27 1.46 3.63
C TRP A 195 -4.61 2.84 3.49
N GLY A 196 -4.23 3.22 2.27
CA GLY A 196 -3.65 4.53 1.97
C GLY A 196 -4.57 5.69 2.35
N GLU A 197 -5.85 5.63 1.96
CA GLU A 197 -6.81 6.68 2.30
C GLU A 197 -7.08 6.75 3.81
N ARG A 198 -7.17 5.60 4.50
CA ARG A 198 -7.36 5.58 5.96
C ARG A 198 -6.16 6.20 6.69
N LEU A 199 -4.94 5.86 6.28
CA LEU A 199 -3.73 6.49 6.81
C LEU A 199 -3.76 8.00 6.59
N TYR A 200 -4.20 8.43 5.42
CA TYR A 200 -4.25 9.82 5.04
C TYR A 200 -5.26 10.63 5.86
N LEU A 201 -6.48 10.13 6.00
CA LEU A 201 -7.51 10.74 6.84
C LEU A 201 -7.11 10.73 8.32
N ALA A 202 -6.48 9.66 8.80
CA ALA A 202 -5.94 9.61 10.16
C ALA A 202 -4.81 10.63 10.37
N GLY A 203 -3.94 10.82 9.37
CA GLY A 203 -2.90 11.84 9.39
C GLY A 203 -3.47 13.23 9.58
N GLN A 204 -4.48 13.56 8.78
CA GLN A 204 -5.18 14.83 8.90
C GLN A 204 -5.87 15.00 10.26
N ALA A 205 -6.54 13.96 10.75
CA ALA A 205 -7.21 13.97 12.06
C ALA A 205 -6.22 14.20 13.22
N LEU A 206 -4.99 13.71 13.08
CA LEU A 206 -3.91 13.85 14.06
C LEU A 206 -3.07 15.13 13.84
N GLY A 207 -3.44 15.96 12.86
CA GLY A 207 -2.72 17.20 12.53
C GLY A 207 -1.33 16.99 11.92
N VAL A 208 -1.05 15.80 11.37
CA VAL A 208 0.21 15.50 10.69
C VAL A 208 0.07 15.57 9.18
N GLY A 209 1.11 16.06 8.52
CA GLY A 209 1.14 16.13 7.06
C GLY A 209 1.32 14.74 6.45
N CYS A 210 0.46 14.39 5.48
CA CYS A 210 0.55 13.14 4.72
C CYS A 210 0.40 13.39 3.21
N ALA A 211 1.05 12.54 2.43
CA ALA A 211 0.88 12.45 0.97
C ALA A 211 1.00 10.96 0.57
N PRO A 212 0.15 10.49 -0.37
CA PRO A 212 0.29 9.16 -0.96
C PRO A 212 1.45 9.08 -1.96
#